data_AF-A0A5R9ILL6-F1
#
_entry.id   AF-A0A5R9ILL6-F1
#
_cell.length_a   1.000
_cell.length_b   1.000
_cell.length_c   1.000
_cell.angle_alpha   90.00
_cell.angle_beta   90.00
_cell.angle_gamma   90.00
#
_symmetry.space_group_name_H-M   'P 1'
#
loop_
_entity.id
_entity.type
_entity.pdbx_description
1 polymer ?
#
loop_
_entity_poly.entity_id
_entity_poly.type
_entity_poly.pdbx_seq_one_letter_code
_entity_poly.pdbx_strand_id
1 'polypeptide(L)' 'MKELSKDEITNVSGGSDAGDIAMAVGGSWAATVAGFAIGGPVGAVAGFALGSLISVGYTLATD' A
#
# COMPACT_ATOMS: atom_id res chain seq x y z
N MET A 1 29.68 2.94 -14.78
CA MET A 1 28.36 2.57 -14.22
C MET A 1 28.44 1.08 -13.95
N LYS A 2 28.30 0.66 -12.69
CA LYS A 2 28.35 -0.78 -12.34
C LYS A 2 27.03 -1.38 -12.80
N GLU A 3 27.08 -2.28 -13.77
CA GLU A 3 25.90 -3.03 -14.20
C GLU A 3 25.52 -3.98 -13.06
N LEU A 4 24.31 -3.82 -12.52
CA LEU A 4 23.78 -4.67 -11.47
C LEU A 4 23.50 -6.07 -12.04
N SER A 5 23.81 -7.10 -11.25
CA SER A 5 23.46 -8.48 -11.60
C SER A 5 21.95 -8.62 -11.75
N LYS A 6 21.47 -9.52 -12.61
CA LYS A 6 20.04 -9.80 -12.77
C LYS A 6 19.37 -10.13 -11.42
N ASP A 7 20.11 -10.80 -10.53
CA ASP A 7 19.63 -11.13 -9.19
C ASP A 7 19.46 -9.89 -8.30
N GLU A 8 20.33 -8.88 -8.43
CA GLU A 8 20.21 -7.62 -7.70
C GLU A 8 19.05 -6.77 -8.23
N ILE A 9 18.79 -6.81 -9.53
CA ILE A 9 17.66 -6.10 -10.16
C ILE A 9 16.33 -6.68 -9.66
N THR A 10 16.20 -8.01 -9.62
CA THR A 10 14.99 -8.67 -9.09
C THR A 10 14.79 -8.37 -7.61
N ASN A 11 15.86 -8.34 -6.82
CA ASN A 11 15.78 -8.06 -5.39
C ASN A 11 15.44 -6.59 -5.08
N VAL A 12 15.90 -5.65 -5.91
CA VAL A 12 15.54 -4.24 -5.82
C VAL A 12 14.08 -4.01 -6.25
N SER A 13 13.62 -4.68 -7.30
CA SER A 13 12.21 -4.61 -7.72
C SER A 13 11.29 -5.17 -6.64
N GLY A 14 11.54 -6.39 -6.16
CA GLY A 14 10.74 -6.99 -5.09
C GLY A 14 10.82 -6.23 -3.76
N GLY A 15 11.95 -5.57 -3.48
CA GLY A 15 12.11 -4.67 -2.35
C GLY A 15 11.30 -3.37 -2.49
N SER A 16 11.14 -2.85 -3.71
CA SER A 16 10.28 -1.70 -4.00
C SER A 16 8.81 -2.07 -3.86
N ASP A 17 8.41 -3.22 -4.43
CA ASP A 17 7.04 -3.73 -4.36
C ASP A 17 6.61 -3.99 -2.90
N ALA A 18 7.51 -4.56 -2.09
CA ALA A 18 7.28 -4.74 -0.65
C ALA A 18 7.15 -3.39 0.09
N GLY A 19 7.92 -2.37 -0.30
CA GLY A 19 7.83 -1.02 0.25
C GLY A 19 6.52 -0.32 -0.10
N ASP A 20 6.05 -0.50 -1.32
CA ASP A 20 4.81 0.10 -1.80
C ASP A 20 3.58 -0.59 -1.20
N ILE A 21 3.60 -1.92 -1.03
CA ILE A 21 2.57 -2.65 -0.27
C ILE A 21 2.55 -2.20 1.19
N ALA A 22 3.72 -2.00 1.83
CA ALA A 22 3.79 -1.51 3.20
C ALA A 22 3.22 -0.09 3.33
N MET A 23 3.50 0.79 2.36
CA MET A 23 2.92 2.13 2.28
C MET A 23 1.40 2.09 2.05
N ALA A 24 0.92 1.18 1.19
CA ALA A 24 -0.50 1.00 0.93
C ALA A 24 -1.26 0.52 2.19
N VAL A 25 -0.73 -0.49 2.89
CA VAL A 25 -1.32 -1.00 4.14
C VAL A 25 -1.28 0.06 5.24
N GLY A 26 -0.15 0.76 5.40
CA GLY A 26 -0.02 1.85 6.36
C GLY A 26 -0.99 3.02 6.06
N GLY A 27 -1.08 3.42 4.80
CA GLY A 27 -2.01 4.43 4.32
C GLY A 27 -3.47 4.05 4.52
N SER A 28 -3.80 2.77 4.37
CA SER A 28 -5.16 2.23 4.60
C SER A 28 -5.58 2.32 6.05
N TRP A 29 -4.67 2.01 6.96
CA TRP A 29 -4.90 2.13 8.39
C TRP A 29 -5.05 3.60 8.80
N ALA A 30 -4.18 4.48 8.27
CA ALA A 30 -4.29 5.92 8.49
C ALA A 30 -5.61 6.49 7.97
N ALA A 31 -6.08 6.08 6.79
CA ALA A 31 -7.37 6.48 6.23
C ALA A 31 -8.55 6.01 7.08
N THR A 32 -8.48 4.81 7.65
CA THR A 32 -9.48 4.26 8.58
C THR A 32 -9.58 5.11 9.85
N VAL A 33 -8.44 5.42 10.47
CA VAL A 33 -8.38 6.22 11.70
C VAL A 33 -8.85 7.66 11.44
N ALA A 34 -8.39 8.28 10.35
CA ALA A 34 -8.81 9.62 9.94
C ALA A 34 -10.31 9.66 9.65
N GLY A 35 -10.83 8.64 8.95
CA GLY A 35 -12.25 8.48 8.69
C GLY A 35 -13.06 8.35 9.98
N PHE A 36 -12.58 7.57 10.95
CA PHE A 36 -13.22 7.45 12.27
C PHE A 36 -13.28 8.80 13.00
N ALA A 37 -12.19 9.56 12.98
CA ALA A 37 -12.09 10.84 13.67
C ALA A 37 -13.05 11.90 13.11
N ILE A 38 -13.30 11.89 11.79
CA ILE A 38 -14.13 12.91 11.11
C ILE A 38 -15.61 12.49 11.06
N GLY A 39 -15.89 11.22 10.77
CA GLY A 39 -17.23 10.72 10.46
C GLY A 39 -17.75 9.65 11.43
N GLY A 40 -17.03 9.38 12.53
CA GLY A 40 -17.37 8.31 13.46
C GLY A 40 -17.30 6.92 12.80
N PRO A 41 -18.13 5.95 13.24
CA PRO A 41 -18.07 4.57 12.76
C PRO A 41 -18.23 4.43 11.24
N VAL A 42 -19.10 5.26 10.64
CA VAL A 42 -19.34 5.25 9.19
C VAL A 42 -18.10 5.75 8.43
N GLY A 43 -17.46 6.81 8.94
CA GLY A 43 -16.22 7.31 8.38
C GLY A 43 -15.07 6.30 8.47
N ALA A 44 -15.01 5.50 9.55
CA ALA A 44 -14.03 4.41 9.67
C ALA A 44 -14.21 3.34 8.59
N VAL A 45 -15.45 2.90 8.36
CA VAL A 45 -15.76 1.91 7.33
C VAL A 45 -15.43 2.44 5.94
N ALA A 46 -15.75 3.71 5.65
CA ALA A 46 -15.39 4.35 4.39
C ALA A 46 -13.86 4.47 4.21
N GLY A 47 -13.13 4.88 5.26
CA GLY A 47 -11.67 4.95 5.26
C GLY A 47 -11.01 3.58 5.08
N PHE A 48 -11.54 2.55 5.72
CA PHE A 48 -11.07 1.17 5.57
C PHE A 48 -11.35 0.61 4.18
N ALA A 49 -12.55 0.83 3.64
CA ALA A 49 -12.93 0.41 2.30
C ALA A 49 -12.04 1.07 1.23
N LEU A 50 -11.80 2.38 1.36
CA LEU A 50 -10.95 3.11 0.41
C LEU A 50 -9.49 2.65 0.50
N GLY A 51 -8.97 2.47 1.72
CA GLY A 51 -7.62 1.97 1.94
C GLY A 51 -7.42 0.55 1.40
N SER A 52 -8.31 -0.37 1.75
CA SER A 52 -8.26 -1.75 1.25
C SER A 52 -8.40 -1.83 -0.26
N LEU A 53 -9.24 -0.99 -0.89
CA LEU A 53 -9.33 -0.90 -2.34
C LEU A 53 -8.03 -0.44 -2.98
N ILE A 54 -7.35 0.55 -2.40
CA ILE A 54 -6.04 1.01 -2.88
C ILE A 54 -4.99 -0.09 -2.73
N SER A 55 -4.98 -0.79 -1.58
CA SER A 55 -4.02 -1.87 -1.34
C SER A 55 -4.22 -3.05 -2.30
N VAL A 56 -5.46 -3.52 -2.48
CA VAL A 56 -5.78 -4.63 -3.40
C VAL A 56 -5.58 -4.21 -4.85
N GLY A 57 -5.99 -2.99 -5.22
CA GLY A 57 -5.77 -2.45 -6.56
C GLY A 57 -4.29 -2.30 -6.90
N TYR A 58 -3.47 -1.93 -5.92
CA TYR A 58 -2.02 -1.86 -6.09
C TYR A 58 -1.40 -3.25 -6.25
N THR A 59 -1.75 -4.21 -5.38
CA THR A 59 -1.29 -5.60 -5.50
C THR A 59 -1.66 -6.21 -6.85
N LEU A 60 -2.86 -5.95 -7.38
CA LEU A 60 -3.29 -6.44 -8.70
C LEU A 60 -2.62 -5.72 -9.88
N ALA A 61 -2.09 -4.51 -9.68
CA ALA A 61 -1.42 -3.74 -10.73
C ALA A 61 0.08 -4.04 -10.80
N THR A 62 0.65 -4.57 -9.73
CA THR A 62 2.07 -4.92 -9.62
C THR A 62 2.37 -6.41 -9.84
N ASP A 63 1.34 -7.27 -9.91
CA ASP A 63 1.45 -8.71 -10.19
C ASP A 63 1.19 -9.04 -11.68
#